data_AF-A0A009RSS0-F1
#
_entry.id   AF-A0A009RSS0-F1
#
_cell.length_a   1.000
_cell.length_b   1.000
_cell.length_c   1.000
_cell.angle_alpha   90.00
_cell.angle_beta   90.00
_cell.angle_gamma   90.00
#
_symmetry.space_group_name_H-M   'P 1'
#
loop_
_entity.id
_entity.type
_entity.pdbx_description
1 polymer ?
#
loop_
_entity_poly.entity_id
_entity_poly.type
_entity_poly.pdbx_seq_one_letter_code
_entity_poly.pdbx_strand_id
1 'polypeptide(L)'
;MIFLIFFCFTCLAIGLAFLMSYELRSRSKNFVLSLLPQGRKQLNQVKQFAQTMNQAAAPEKLQSHWHLQQWWIVIAGFFLFASILVFAFTRPISSTRIEAEYLKKTDPQIYALLNGEILSPPPEVDESLIEAAIVEATQLEQQYSSQNSGAINSSPIDNVSFDGRAILDTNLVDRKWDKMNPRYKQRLLMVFKIMKEQYGYELVLLEGYRSPARQNMLAGNPNTTRARGYQSYHQFGLAADVAFKRNGKVVISERDPWAMQGYRLYGQVAESVGLTWGGRWKSIQDYGHTEFRMPGLRKTQEMAEKLIAESSNDIS
;
A
#
# COMPACT_ATOMS: atom_id res chain seq x y z
N MET A 1 25.22 8.21 1.24
CA MET A 1 26.19 8.63 2.29
C MET A 1 27.64 8.53 1.83
N ILE A 2 28.11 7.36 1.35
CA ILE A 2 29.52 7.16 0.94
C ILE A 2 29.98 8.12 -0.17
N PHE A 3 29.16 8.34 -1.21
CA PHE A 3 29.48 9.29 -2.28
C PHE A 3 29.59 10.75 -1.81
N LEU A 4 28.75 11.15 -0.83
CA LEU A 4 28.79 12.49 -0.25
C LEU A 4 30.09 12.70 0.53
N ILE A 5 30.51 11.70 1.31
CA ILE A 5 31.74 11.75 2.10
C ILE A 5 32.96 11.79 1.16
N PHE A 6 32.98 10.96 0.10
CA PHE A 6 34.04 10.96 -0.89
C PHE A 6 34.14 12.31 -1.63
N PHE A 7 33.01 12.90 -1.99
CA PHE A 7 32.96 14.23 -2.61
C PHE A 7 33.52 15.31 -1.67
N CYS A 8 33.06 15.35 -0.41
CA CYS A 8 33.58 16.30 0.58
C CYS A 8 35.09 16.17 0.79
N PHE A 9 35.60 14.93 0.84
CA PHE A 9 37.03 14.68 1.01
C PHE A 9 37.84 15.14 -0.21
N THR A 10 37.31 14.92 -1.41
CA THR A 10 37.94 15.36 -2.66
C THR A 10 37.99 16.88 -2.75
N CYS A 11 36.91 17.57 -2.40
CA CYS A 11 36.87 19.04 -2.36
C CYS A 11 37.87 19.62 -1.33
N LEU A 12 37.98 18.99 -0.16
CA LEU A 12 38.89 19.43 0.89
C LEU A 12 40.37 19.23 0.49
N ALA A 13 40.69 18.10 -0.15
CA ALA A 13 42.03 17.82 -0.67
C ALA A 13 42.44 18.80 -1.77
N ILE A 14 41.52 19.14 -2.69
CA ILE A 14 41.74 20.16 -3.72
C ILE A 14 41.96 21.53 -3.07
N GLY A 15 41.13 21.92 -2.09
CA GLY A 15 41.27 23.18 -1.38
C GLY A 15 42.63 23.33 -0.66
N LEU A 16 43.10 22.26 -0.01
CA LEU A 16 44.41 22.22 0.64
C LEU A 16 45.57 22.29 -0.37
N ALA A 17 45.47 21.60 -1.51
CA ALA A 17 46.47 21.68 -2.58
C ALA A 17 46.59 23.11 -3.14
N PHE A 18 45.46 23.83 -3.26
CA PHE A 18 45.45 25.24 -3.62
C PHE A 18 46.07 26.14 -2.55
N LEU A 19 45.85 25.89 -1.26
CA LEU A 19 46.45 26.71 -0.19
C LEU A 19 47.96 26.50 -0.09
N MET A 20 48.42 25.26 -0.26
CA MET A 20 49.82 24.87 -0.07
C MET A 20 50.71 25.15 -1.29
N SER A 21 50.14 25.21 -2.51
CA SER A 21 50.92 25.47 -3.73
C SER A 21 50.75 26.91 -4.22
N TYR A 22 51.82 27.70 -4.13
CA TYR A 22 51.87 29.03 -4.74
C TYR A 22 51.78 28.97 -6.27
N GLU A 23 52.42 27.98 -6.89
CA GLU A 23 52.45 27.84 -8.34
C GLU A 23 51.08 27.46 -8.91
N LEU A 24 50.33 26.59 -8.22
CA LEU A 24 48.97 26.22 -8.61
C LEU A 24 48.02 27.41 -8.51
N ARG A 25 48.15 28.24 -7.47
CA ARG A 25 47.39 29.50 -7.33
C ARG A 25 47.73 30.49 -8.43
N SER A 26 49.01 30.66 -8.74
CA SER A 26 49.47 31.59 -9.78
C SER A 26 48.98 31.15 -11.17
N ARG A 27 49.13 29.87 -11.53
CA ARG A 27 48.63 29.32 -12.80
C ARG A 27 47.11 29.41 -12.91
N SER A 28 46.38 29.10 -11.85
CA SER A 28 44.91 29.21 -11.84
C SER A 28 44.44 30.67 -11.92
N LYS A 29 45.11 31.59 -11.21
CA LYS A 29 44.85 33.03 -11.31
C LYS A 29 45.12 33.55 -12.72
N ASN A 30 46.23 33.13 -13.35
CA ASN A 30 46.57 33.52 -14.72
C ASN A 30 45.63 32.90 -15.76
N PHE A 31 45.13 31.69 -15.53
CA PHE A 31 44.11 31.03 -16.35
C PHE A 31 42.73 31.71 -16.21
N VAL A 32 42.32 32.07 -14.99
CA VAL A 32 41.09 32.86 -14.77
C VAL A 32 41.22 34.26 -15.36
N LEU A 33 42.39 34.90 -15.22
CA LEU A 33 42.71 36.19 -15.83
C LEU A 33 42.84 36.12 -17.35
N SER A 34 43.16 34.97 -17.95
CA SER A 34 43.16 34.80 -19.41
C SER A 34 41.75 34.53 -19.97
N LEU A 35 40.83 34.00 -19.16
CA LEU A 35 39.40 33.88 -19.48
C LEU A 35 38.64 35.21 -19.33
N LEU A 36 39.10 36.12 -18.46
CA LEU A 36 38.48 37.42 -18.18
C LEU A 36 38.42 38.43 -19.36
N PRO A 37 39.45 38.59 -20.23
CA PRO A 37 39.37 39.50 -21.38
C PRO A 37 38.46 38.97 -22.50
N GLN A 38 38.30 37.66 -22.65
CA GLN A 38 37.25 37.07 -23.52
C GLN A 38 35.87 37.25 -22.91
N GLY A 39 35.73 37.06 -21.59
CA GLY A 39 34.48 37.30 -20.86
C GLY A 39 33.97 38.73 -21.00
N ARG A 40 34.83 39.76 -20.92
CA ARG A 40 34.38 41.16 -21.09
C ARG A 40 33.94 41.49 -22.52
N LYS A 41 34.64 41.00 -23.55
CA LYS A 41 34.21 41.19 -24.94
C LYS A 41 32.92 40.42 -25.24
N GLN A 42 32.80 39.18 -24.79
CA GLN A 42 31.58 38.39 -24.92
C GLN A 42 30.42 38.98 -24.12
N LEU A 43 30.66 39.47 -22.90
CA LEU A 43 29.65 40.19 -22.11
C LEU A 43 29.23 41.50 -22.78
N ASN A 44 30.16 42.24 -23.39
CA ASN A 44 29.83 43.43 -24.16
C ASN A 44 29.04 43.09 -25.43
N GLN A 45 29.38 42.00 -26.12
CA GLN A 45 28.63 41.49 -27.26
C GLN A 45 27.22 41.02 -26.85
N VAL A 46 27.10 40.31 -25.72
CA VAL A 46 25.82 39.90 -25.14
C VAL A 46 25.01 41.12 -24.70
N LYS A 47 25.64 42.15 -24.12
CA LYS A 47 25.01 43.41 -23.76
C LYS A 47 24.51 44.18 -24.98
N GLN A 48 25.32 44.29 -26.03
CA GLN A 48 24.95 44.91 -27.30
C GLN A 48 23.83 44.12 -27.99
N PHE A 49 23.91 42.79 -27.96
CA PHE A 49 22.86 41.91 -28.46
C PHE A 49 21.55 42.09 -27.68
N ALA A 50 21.60 42.14 -26.35
CA ALA A 50 20.43 42.39 -25.50
C ALA A 50 19.82 43.78 -25.77
N GLN A 51 20.65 44.80 -25.95
CA GLN A 51 20.19 46.14 -26.33
C GLN A 51 19.53 46.14 -27.72
N THR A 52 20.12 45.43 -28.69
CA THR A 52 19.58 45.28 -30.04
C THR A 52 18.25 44.52 -30.03
N MET A 53 18.16 43.44 -29.27
CA MET A 53 16.93 42.66 -29.04
C MET A 53 15.82 43.51 -28.40
N ASN A 54 16.16 44.33 -27.41
CA ASN A 54 15.21 45.23 -26.76
C ASN A 54 14.70 46.32 -27.73
N GLN A 55 15.59 46.90 -28.54
CA GLN A 55 15.21 47.89 -29.54
C GLN A 55 14.39 47.29 -30.70
N ALA A 56 14.64 46.03 -31.04
CA ALA A 56 13.87 45.28 -32.04
C ALA A 56 12.43 44.95 -31.60
N ALA A 57 12.11 45.10 -30.32
CA ALA A 57 10.76 44.95 -29.78
C ALA A 57 9.91 46.24 -29.88
N ALA A 58 10.50 47.37 -30.31
CA ALA A 58 9.76 48.62 -30.49
C ALA A 58 8.75 48.53 -31.67
N PRO A 59 7.55 49.13 -31.55
CA PRO A 59 6.49 49.03 -32.57
C PRO A 59 6.94 49.49 -33.97
N GLU A 60 7.85 50.47 -34.03
CA GLU A 60 8.33 51.08 -35.27
C GLU A 60 9.31 50.18 -36.06
N LYS A 61 9.84 49.11 -35.45
CA LYS A 61 10.88 48.23 -36.04
C LYS A 61 10.41 46.80 -36.33
N LEU A 62 9.11 46.55 -36.25
CA LEU A 62 8.50 45.22 -36.37
C LEU A 62 8.86 44.49 -37.69
N GLN A 63 8.84 45.17 -38.83
CA GLN A 63 9.12 44.52 -40.13
C GLN A 63 10.62 44.32 -40.41
N SER A 64 11.50 45.20 -39.92
CA SER A 64 12.93 45.16 -40.25
C SER A 64 13.72 44.15 -39.41
N HIS A 65 13.28 43.87 -38.17
CA HIS A 65 13.99 43.00 -37.23
C HIS A 65 13.21 41.71 -36.89
N TRP A 66 12.28 41.30 -37.75
CA TRP A 66 11.44 40.10 -37.60
C TRP A 66 12.22 38.83 -37.18
N HIS A 67 13.41 38.60 -37.74
CA HIS A 67 14.23 37.42 -37.43
C HIS A 67 14.74 37.39 -35.98
N LEU A 68 14.98 38.54 -35.36
CA LEU A 68 15.38 38.65 -33.95
C LEU A 68 14.20 38.35 -33.02
N GLN A 69 12.97 38.66 -33.45
CA GLN A 69 11.76 38.37 -32.68
C GLN A 69 11.44 36.87 -32.61
N GLN A 70 11.84 36.08 -33.62
CA GLN A 70 11.70 34.62 -33.61
C GLN A 70 12.45 33.95 -32.43
N TRP A 71 13.53 34.56 -31.93
CA TRP A 71 14.25 34.05 -30.76
C TRP A 71 13.42 34.14 -29.48
N TRP A 72 12.53 35.13 -29.33
CA TRP A 72 11.62 35.19 -28.18
C TRP A 72 10.63 34.02 -28.18
N ILE A 73 10.17 33.60 -29.36
CA ILE A 73 9.30 32.43 -29.51
C ILE A 73 10.05 31.15 -29.12
N VAL A 74 11.31 30.99 -29.58
CA VAL A 74 12.14 29.84 -29.23
C VAL A 74 12.46 29.79 -27.74
N ILE A 75 12.82 30.93 -27.14
CA ILE A 75 13.12 31.04 -25.70
C ILE A 75 11.86 30.71 -24.87
N ALA A 76 10.72 31.29 -25.21
CA ALA A 76 9.45 31.00 -24.54
C ALA A 76 9.07 29.52 -24.69
N GLY A 77 9.24 28.94 -25.89
CA GLY A 77 9.02 27.52 -26.15
C GLY A 77 9.94 26.61 -25.35
N PHE A 78 11.22 26.98 -25.22
CA PHE A 78 12.18 26.25 -24.38
C PHE A 78 11.76 26.24 -22.91
N PHE A 79 11.39 27.39 -22.35
CA PHE A 79 10.95 27.47 -20.95
C PHE A 79 9.64 26.72 -20.71
N LEU A 80 8.69 26.77 -21.65
CA LEU A 80 7.45 26.01 -21.58
C LEU A 80 7.72 24.50 -21.65
N PHE A 81 8.59 24.05 -22.55
CA PHE A 81 8.95 22.65 -22.66
C PHE A 81 9.74 22.16 -21.43
N ALA A 82 10.68 22.96 -20.94
CA ALA A 82 11.44 22.66 -19.73
C ALA A 82 10.54 22.54 -18.50
N SER A 83 9.52 23.39 -18.37
CA SER A 83 8.56 23.29 -17.25
C SER A 83 7.74 22.00 -17.31
N ILE A 84 7.33 21.57 -18.51
CA ILE A 84 6.66 20.27 -18.72
C ILE A 84 7.58 19.11 -18.34
N LEU A 85 8.85 19.14 -18.74
CA LEU A 85 9.82 18.11 -18.38
C LEU A 85 10.08 18.07 -16.88
N VAL A 86 10.31 19.22 -16.23
CA VAL A 86 10.46 19.30 -14.78
C VAL A 86 9.23 18.70 -14.11
N PHE A 87 8.03 19.12 -14.50
CA PHE A 87 6.80 18.58 -13.95
C PHE A 87 6.62 17.07 -14.19
N ALA A 88 7.02 16.55 -15.37
CA ALA A 88 6.94 15.13 -15.69
C ALA A 88 7.92 14.29 -14.87
N PHE A 89 9.15 14.78 -14.63
CA PHE A 89 10.20 14.06 -13.93
C PHE A 89 10.21 14.28 -12.41
N THR A 90 9.52 15.29 -11.89
CA THR A 90 9.41 15.54 -10.44
C THR A 90 8.10 15.07 -9.84
N ARG A 91 7.19 14.47 -10.63
CA ARG A 91 5.97 13.88 -10.05
C ARG A 91 6.35 12.82 -9.01
N PRO A 92 5.89 12.93 -7.76
CA PRO A 92 6.14 11.90 -6.77
C PRO A 92 5.54 10.58 -7.26
N ILE A 93 6.29 9.48 -7.10
CA ILE A 93 5.76 8.15 -7.36
C ILE A 93 4.70 7.90 -6.28
N SER A 94 3.42 7.87 -6.67
CA SER A 94 2.33 7.56 -5.75
C SER A 94 2.45 6.11 -5.27
N SER A 95 2.17 5.86 -3.99
CA SER A 95 2.08 4.52 -3.39
C SER A 95 1.24 3.55 -4.25
N THR A 96 0.12 4.05 -4.81
CA THR A 96 -0.75 3.30 -5.73
C THR A 96 -0.02 2.76 -6.97
N ARG A 97 0.90 3.54 -7.55
CA ARG A 97 1.68 3.13 -8.73
C ARG A 97 2.72 2.08 -8.37
N ILE A 98 3.34 2.19 -7.19
CA ILE A 98 4.29 1.20 -6.68
C ILE A 98 3.58 -0.14 -6.47
N GLU A 99 2.42 -0.11 -5.81
CA GLU A 99 1.60 -1.30 -5.56
C GLU A 99 1.15 -1.95 -6.88
N ALA A 100 0.73 -1.16 -7.87
CA ALA A 100 0.34 -1.65 -9.19
C ALA A 100 1.49 -2.35 -9.93
N GLU A 101 2.68 -1.76 -9.97
CA GLU A 101 3.85 -2.38 -10.59
C GLU A 101 4.32 -3.63 -9.83
N TYR A 102 4.26 -3.61 -8.50
CA TYR A 102 4.53 -4.78 -7.67
C TYR A 102 3.56 -5.92 -8.00
N LEU A 103 2.26 -5.65 -8.07
CA LEU A 103 1.25 -6.67 -8.40
C LEU A 103 1.38 -7.17 -9.83
N LYS A 104 1.63 -6.28 -10.80
CA LYS A 104 1.89 -6.67 -12.18
C LYS A 104 3.02 -7.70 -12.29
N LYS A 105 4.06 -7.55 -11.45
CA LYS A 105 5.20 -8.46 -11.39
C LYS A 105 4.93 -9.73 -10.59
N THR A 106 4.30 -9.62 -9.42
CA THR A 106 4.18 -10.73 -8.44
C THR A 106 2.89 -11.52 -8.58
N ASP A 107 1.86 -10.93 -9.19
CA ASP A 107 0.53 -11.49 -9.29
C ASP A 107 -0.25 -10.96 -10.52
N PRO A 108 0.16 -11.36 -11.73
CA PRO A 108 -0.43 -10.86 -12.96
C PRO A 108 -1.92 -11.22 -13.11
N GLN A 109 -2.39 -12.29 -12.46
CA GLN A 109 -3.79 -12.69 -12.49
C GLN A 109 -4.67 -11.67 -11.79
N ILE A 110 -4.35 -11.26 -10.55
CA ILE A 110 -5.17 -10.25 -9.85
C ILE A 110 -5.03 -8.88 -10.51
N TYR A 111 -3.84 -8.53 -11.02
CA TYR A 111 -3.62 -7.30 -11.77
C TYR A 111 -4.51 -7.22 -13.02
N ALA A 112 -4.63 -8.32 -13.76
CA ALA A 112 -5.51 -8.40 -14.92
C ALA A 112 -6.99 -8.35 -14.54
N LEU A 113 -7.41 -9.02 -13.46
CA LEU A 113 -8.79 -8.96 -12.96
C LEU A 113 -9.19 -7.53 -12.56
N LEU A 114 -8.25 -6.76 -12.03
CA LEU A 114 -8.47 -5.36 -11.69
C LEU A 114 -8.33 -4.40 -12.88
N ASN A 115 -8.07 -4.90 -14.09
CA ASN A 115 -7.78 -4.09 -15.28
C ASN A 115 -6.67 -3.04 -15.05
N GLY A 116 -5.70 -3.36 -14.19
CA GLY A 116 -4.62 -2.45 -13.79
C GLY A 116 -5.00 -1.38 -12.76
N GLU A 117 -6.24 -1.37 -12.26
CA GLU A 117 -6.66 -0.52 -11.14
C GLU A 117 -6.15 -1.08 -9.80
N ILE A 118 -6.09 -0.22 -8.79
CA ILE A 118 -5.77 -0.59 -7.41
C ILE A 118 -6.91 -0.11 -6.53
N LEU A 119 -7.54 -1.06 -5.84
CA LEU A 119 -8.65 -0.77 -4.95
C LEU A 119 -8.13 -0.15 -3.66
N SER A 120 -8.89 0.81 -3.14
CA SER A 120 -8.63 1.43 -1.84
C SER A 120 -9.45 0.73 -0.75
N PRO A 121 -8.89 0.49 0.43
CA PRO A 121 -9.65 -0.04 1.55
C PRO A 121 -10.87 0.81 1.90
N PRO A 122 -11.99 0.19 2.32
CA PRO A 122 -13.11 0.93 2.89
C PRO A 122 -12.69 1.61 4.20
N PRO A 123 -13.41 2.65 4.65
CA PRO A 123 -13.16 3.27 5.94
C PRO A 123 -13.30 2.25 7.08
N GLU A 124 -12.50 2.41 8.12
CA GLU A 124 -12.57 1.60 9.33
C GLU A 124 -13.96 1.75 9.98
N VAL A 125 -14.46 0.64 10.53
CA VAL A 125 -15.74 0.62 11.23
C VAL A 125 -15.52 0.96 12.69
N ASP A 126 -16.44 1.74 13.25
CA ASP A 126 -16.45 2.11 14.67
C ASP A 126 -16.39 0.86 15.56
N GLU A 127 -15.43 0.83 16.48
CA GLU A 127 -15.20 -0.29 17.39
C GLU A 127 -16.44 -0.63 18.21
N SER A 128 -17.24 0.37 18.59
CA SER A 128 -18.47 0.17 19.35
C SER A 128 -19.51 -0.68 18.61
N LEU A 129 -19.55 -0.59 17.28
CA LEU A 129 -20.43 -1.42 16.45
C LEU A 129 -19.97 -2.87 16.42
N ILE A 130 -18.66 -3.10 16.45
CA ILE A 130 -18.06 -4.43 16.48
C ILE A 130 -18.28 -5.06 17.86
N GLU A 131 -18.05 -4.31 18.93
CA GLU A 131 -18.32 -4.76 20.31
C GLU A 131 -19.79 -5.15 20.50
N ALA A 132 -20.72 -4.31 20.03
CA ALA A 132 -22.15 -4.62 20.07
C ALA A 132 -22.47 -5.93 19.31
N ALA A 133 -21.86 -6.13 18.14
CA ALA A 133 -22.06 -7.33 17.34
C ALA A 133 -21.49 -8.60 18.00
N ILE A 134 -20.36 -8.50 18.72
CA ILE A 134 -19.78 -9.61 19.48
C ILE A 134 -20.71 -10.03 20.62
N VAL A 135 -21.29 -9.05 21.34
CA VAL A 135 -22.27 -9.29 22.40
C VAL A 135 -23.51 -9.98 21.83
N GLU A 136 -24.06 -9.46 20.73
CA GLU A 136 -25.24 -10.05 20.06
C GLU A 136 -24.96 -11.47 19.57
N ALA A 137 -23.82 -11.71 18.92
CA ALA A 137 -23.39 -13.04 18.48
C ALA A 137 -23.25 -14.02 19.66
N THR A 138 -22.68 -13.57 20.78
CA THR A 138 -22.55 -14.39 21.99
C THR A 138 -23.91 -14.77 22.58
N GLN A 139 -24.86 -13.84 22.60
CA GLN A 139 -26.23 -14.09 23.07
C GLN A 139 -26.96 -15.09 22.16
N LEU A 140 -26.85 -14.94 20.84
CA LEU A 140 -27.43 -15.87 19.87
C LEU A 140 -26.89 -17.30 20.05
N GLU A 141 -25.58 -17.45 20.29
CA GLU A 141 -24.97 -18.76 20.52
C GLU A 141 -25.48 -19.43 21.80
N GLN A 142 -25.66 -18.66 22.88
CA GLN A 142 -26.24 -19.14 24.13
C GLN A 142 -27.70 -19.57 23.95
N GLN A 143 -28.49 -18.80 23.20
CA GLN A 143 -29.87 -19.16 22.87
C GLN A 143 -29.94 -20.44 22.05
N TYR A 144 -29.09 -20.58 21.03
CA TYR A 144 -29.04 -21.79 20.22
C TYR A 144 -28.66 -23.03 21.05
N SER A 145 -27.66 -22.89 21.93
CA SER A 145 -27.20 -23.97 22.83
C SER A 145 -28.27 -24.40 23.83
N SER A 146 -29.05 -23.45 24.36
CA SER A 146 -30.15 -23.74 25.29
C SER A 146 -31.39 -24.36 24.61
N GLN A 147 -31.65 -24.07 23.34
CA GLN A 147 -32.72 -24.72 22.57
C GLN A 147 -32.34 -26.15 22.15
N ASN A 148 -31.08 -26.41 21.82
CA ASN A 148 -30.62 -27.73 21.37
C ASN A 148 -30.20 -28.69 22.48
N SER A 149 -30.09 -28.25 23.73
CA SER A 149 -29.78 -29.12 24.87
C SER A 149 -30.96 -29.98 25.36
N GLY A 150 -32.16 -29.78 24.80
CA GLY A 150 -33.36 -30.61 25.06
C GLY A 150 -33.54 -31.82 24.13
N ALA A 151 -32.72 -31.97 23.08
CA ALA A 151 -32.80 -33.08 22.13
C ALA A 151 -31.60 -34.02 22.28
N ILE A 152 -31.79 -35.12 23.02
CA ILE A 152 -30.78 -36.16 23.24
C ILE A 152 -30.54 -36.98 21.96
N ASN A 153 -29.27 -37.34 21.74
CA ASN A 153 -28.66 -38.18 20.67
C ASN A 153 -28.30 -37.49 19.35
N SER A 154 -27.21 -36.72 19.36
CA SER A 154 -26.34 -36.63 18.20
C SER A 154 -24.87 -36.67 18.64
N SER A 155 -24.05 -37.36 17.84
CA SER A 155 -22.61 -37.58 18.07
C SER A 155 -21.85 -36.26 18.29
N PRO A 156 -20.76 -36.25 19.08
CA PRO A 156 -20.08 -35.03 19.50
C PRO A 156 -19.14 -34.48 18.41
N ILE A 157 -19.68 -34.08 17.25
CA ILE A 157 -18.87 -33.61 16.13
C ILE A 157 -19.09 -32.13 15.78
N ASP A 158 -20.26 -31.52 16.03
CA ASP A 158 -20.54 -30.18 15.50
C ASP A 158 -20.88 -29.12 16.58
N ASN A 159 -20.08 -29.05 17.64
CA ASN A 159 -20.05 -27.86 18.51
C ASN A 159 -18.96 -26.89 18.03
N VAL A 160 -19.17 -26.27 16.86
CA VAL A 160 -18.40 -25.08 16.47
C VAL A 160 -18.95 -23.94 17.33
N SER A 161 -18.38 -23.78 18.52
CA SER A 161 -18.71 -22.68 19.42
C SER A 161 -18.07 -21.41 18.85
N PHE A 162 -18.89 -20.40 18.55
CA PHE A 162 -18.43 -19.02 18.42
C PHE A 162 -17.71 -18.64 19.72
N ASP A 163 -16.37 -18.64 19.71
CA ASP A 163 -15.60 -18.25 20.89
C ASP A 163 -15.56 -16.73 20.98
N GLY A 164 -16.68 -16.14 21.43
CA GLY A 164 -16.76 -14.72 21.72
C GLY A 164 -15.62 -14.25 22.64
N ARG A 165 -15.05 -15.13 23.48
CA ARG A 165 -13.92 -14.79 24.37
C ARG A 165 -12.60 -14.57 23.66
N ALA A 166 -12.36 -15.21 22.51
CA ALA A 166 -11.19 -14.93 21.67
C ALA A 166 -11.23 -13.51 21.06
N ILE A 167 -12.43 -12.93 20.97
CA ILE A 167 -12.68 -11.61 20.41
C ILE A 167 -12.62 -10.51 21.49
N LEU A 168 -12.77 -10.86 22.78
CA LEU A 168 -12.91 -9.88 23.88
C LEU A 168 -11.64 -9.10 24.26
N ASP A 169 -10.45 -9.53 23.85
CA ASP A 169 -9.26 -8.65 23.94
C ASP A 169 -9.14 -7.81 22.66
N THR A 170 -10.11 -6.90 22.49
CA THR A 170 -10.25 -6.02 21.31
C THR A 170 -9.01 -5.16 21.08
N ASN A 171 -8.26 -4.86 22.14
CA ASN A 171 -7.03 -4.06 22.12
C ASN A 171 -5.88 -4.73 21.36
N LEU A 172 -5.88 -6.07 21.24
CA LEU A 172 -4.85 -6.81 20.52
C LEU A 172 -5.24 -7.14 19.07
N VAL A 173 -6.45 -6.79 18.63
CA VAL A 173 -6.96 -7.08 17.30
C VAL A 173 -6.54 -5.98 16.32
N ASP A 174 -5.84 -6.35 15.25
CA ASP A 174 -5.45 -5.40 14.21
C ASP A 174 -6.53 -5.33 13.12
N ARG A 175 -7.30 -4.23 13.12
CA ARG A 175 -8.40 -3.98 12.16
C ARG A 175 -7.96 -3.14 10.96
N LYS A 176 -6.66 -3.04 10.74
CA LYS A 176 -6.07 -2.21 9.70
C LYS A 176 -5.61 -3.04 8.52
N TRP A 177 -5.52 -2.35 7.39
CA TRP A 177 -5.10 -2.92 6.10
C TRP A 177 -3.60 -2.72 5.82
N ASP A 178 -2.91 -1.96 6.68
CA ASP A 178 -1.52 -1.55 6.52
C ASP A 178 -0.53 -2.71 6.62
N LYS A 179 -0.88 -3.79 7.34
CA LYS A 179 -0.08 -5.02 7.48
C LYS A 179 -0.56 -6.17 6.60
N MET A 180 -1.35 -5.90 5.56
CA MET A 180 -1.78 -6.92 4.60
C MET A 180 -0.89 -6.91 3.36
N ASN A 181 -0.35 -8.07 3.00
CA ASN A 181 0.46 -8.19 1.79
C ASN A 181 -0.37 -7.76 0.56
N PRO A 182 0.18 -6.97 -0.38
CA PRO A 182 -0.60 -6.42 -1.49
C PRO A 182 -1.36 -7.46 -2.33
N ARG A 183 -0.79 -8.66 -2.49
CA ARG A 183 -1.40 -9.75 -3.26
C ARG A 183 -2.67 -10.28 -2.61
N TYR A 184 -2.69 -10.34 -1.28
CA TYR A 184 -3.87 -10.72 -0.52
C TYR A 184 -4.85 -9.55 -0.39
N LYS A 185 -4.33 -8.36 -0.04
CA LYS A 185 -5.10 -7.12 0.10
C LYS A 185 -6.00 -6.85 -1.10
N GLN A 186 -5.44 -6.86 -2.31
CA GLN A 186 -6.20 -6.58 -3.52
C GLN A 186 -7.22 -7.67 -3.89
N ARG A 187 -6.93 -8.94 -3.57
CA ARG A 187 -7.93 -10.02 -3.71
C ARG A 187 -9.10 -9.78 -2.78
N LEU A 188 -8.84 -9.50 -1.50
CA LEU A 188 -9.87 -9.26 -0.52
C LEU A 188 -10.71 -8.03 -0.89
N LEU A 189 -10.08 -6.95 -1.36
CA LEU A 189 -10.81 -5.76 -1.83
C LEU A 189 -11.68 -6.05 -3.06
N MET A 190 -11.22 -6.93 -3.96
CA MET A 190 -12.04 -7.39 -5.08
C MET A 190 -13.26 -8.18 -4.58
N VAL A 191 -13.10 -9.03 -3.57
CA VAL A 191 -14.23 -9.72 -2.91
C VAL A 191 -15.22 -8.71 -2.32
N PHE A 192 -14.73 -7.69 -1.61
CA PHE A 192 -15.59 -6.64 -1.03
C PHE A 192 -16.37 -5.90 -2.11
N LYS A 193 -15.72 -5.57 -3.23
CA LYS A 193 -16.36 -4.92 -4.38
C LYS A 193 -17.46 -5.79 -4.97
N ILE A 194 -17.16 -7.05 -5.29
CA ILE A 194 -18.13 -8.00 -5.87
C ILE A 194 -19.30 -8.23 -4.93
N MET A 195 -19.03 -8.46 -3.63
CA MET A 195 -20.07 -8.69 -2.62
C MET A 195 -21.04 -7.51 -2.50
N LYS A 196 -20.51 -6.29 -2.53
CA LYS A 196 -21.32 -5.07 -2.48
C LYS A 196 -22.11 -4.87 -3.77
N GLU A 197 -21.46 -4.95 -4.93
CA GLU A 197 -22.05 -4.60 -6.22
C GLU A 197 -23.04 -5.66 -6.74
N GLN A 198 -22.78 -6.95 -6.51
CA GLN A 198 -23.61 -8.04 -7.05
C GLN A 198 -24.63 -8.57 -6.05
N TYR A 199 -24.32 -8.56 -4.76
CA TYR A 199 -25.14 -9.20 -3.73
C TYR A 199 -25.68 -8.24 -2.67
N GLY A 200 -25.26 -6.97 -2.68
CA GLY A 200 -25.71 -5.98 -1.70
C GLY A 200 -25.20 -6.24 -0.27
N TYR A 201 -24.13 -7.03 -0.12
CA TYR A 201 -23.51 -7.28 1.17
C TYR A 201 -22.35 -6.31 1.39
N GLU A 202 -22.48 -5.43 2.38
CA GLU A 202 -21.36 -4.60 2.85
C GLU A 202 -20.49 -5.42 3.81
N LEU A 203 -19.20 -5.57 3.49
CA LEU A 203 -18.26 -6.31 4.33
C LEU A 203 -17.52 -5.38 5.29
N VAL A 204 -17.14 -5.95 6.43
CA VAL A 204 -16.36 -5.30 7.49
C VAL A 204 -15.17 -6.18 7.83
N LEU A 205 -13.98 -5.58 7.92
CA LEU A 205 -12.78 -6.25 8.40
C LEU A 205 -12.85 -6.40 9.93
N LEU A 206 -12.84 -7.64 10.44
CA LEU A 206 -12.79 -7.91 11.88
C LEU A 206 -11.36 -8.06 12.40
N GLU A 207 -10.50 -8.75 11.66
CA GLU A 207 -9.08 -8.90 12.00
C GLU A 207 -8.27 -9.16 10.72
N GLY A 208 -7.24 -8.35 10.49
CA GLY A 208 -6.27 -8.54 9.42
C GLY A 208 -5.02 -9.23 9.95
N TYR A 209 -4.04 -8.43 10.36
CA TYR A 209 -2.83 -8.96 10.97
C TYR A 209 -3.07 -9.50 12.38
N ARG A 210 -2.46 -10.64 12.70
CA ARG A 210 -2.47 -11.21 14.05
C ARG A 210 -1.05 -11.46 14.52
N SER A 211 -0.67 -10.88 15.65
CA SER A 211 0.68 -11.06 16.18
C SER A 211 0.94 -12.52 16.60
N PRO A 212 2.21 -12.99 16.54
CA PRO A 212 2.57 -14.31 17.06
C PRO A 212 2.21 -14.52 18.53
N ALA A 213 2.33 -13.46 19.35
CA ALA A 213 1.95 -13.48 20.76
C ALA A 213 0.45 -13.71 20.94
N ARG A 214 -0.40 -12.95 20.24
CA ARG A 214 -1.86 -13.14 20.25
C ARG A 214 -2.25 -14.53 19.74
N GLN A 215 -1.62 -15.01 18.66
CA GLN A 215 -1.89 -16.36 18.17
C GLN A 215 -1.54 -17.44 19.21
N ASN A 216 -0.44 -17.29 19.96
CA ASN A 216 -0.09 -18.22 21.03
C ASN A 216 -1.12 -18.19 22.18
N MET A 217 -1.68 -17.02 22.50
CA MET A 217 -2.79 -16.92 23.46
C MET A 217 -4.03 -17.68 22.97
N LEU A 218 -4.41 -17.49 21.70
CA LEU A 218 -5.56 -18.18 21.08
C LEU A 218 -5.35 -19.69 21.01
N ALA A 219 -4.12 -20.15 20.76
CA ALA A 219 -3.77 -21.57 20.74
C ALA A 219 -3.96 -22.27 22.10
N GLY A 220 -4.18 -21.51 23.18
CA GLY A 220 -4.62 -22.04 24.47
C GLY A 220 -6.02 -22.67 24.44
N ASN A 221 -6.85 -22.33 23.44
CA ASN A 221 -8.16 -22.93 23.20
C ASN A 221 -8.16 -23.73 21.87
N PRO A 222 -8.08 -25.07 21.91
CA PRO A 222 -8.06 -25.92 20.71
C PRO A 222 -9.33 -25.86 19.85
N ASN A 223 -10.44 -25.36 20.39
CA ASN A 223 -11.68 -25.16 19.65
C ASN A 223 -11.64 -23.89 18.77
N THR A 224 -10.76 -22.94 19.12
CA THR A 224 -10.57 -21.68 18.38
C THR A 224 -9.50 -21.85 17.31
N THR A 225 -8.33 -22.36 17.71
CA THR A 225 -7.24 -22.60 16.76
C THR A 225 -6.25 -23.62 17.30
N ARG A 226 -5.67 -24.40 16.38
CA ARG A 226 -4.54 -25.30 16.68
C ARG A 226 -3.20 -24.73 16.23
N ALA A 227 -3.22 -23.58 15.54
CA ALA A 227 -2.03 -22.93 15.02
C ALA A 227 -1.35 -22.08 16.11
N ARG A 228 -0.04 -22.22 16.26
CA ARG A 228 0.81 -21.39 17.11
C ARG A 228 1.39 -20.19 16.34
N GLY A 229 2.25 -19.43 17.00
CA GLY A 229 3.10 -18.40 16.39
C GLY A 229 3.70 -18.85 15.05
N TYR A 230 3.55 -18.01 14.02
CA TYR A 230 3.98 -18.24 12.63
C TYR A 230 3.37 -19.46 11.92
N GLN A 231 2.28 -20.04 12.42
CA GLN A 231 1.57 -21.15 11.76
C GLN A 231 0.27 -20.71 11.07
N SER A 232 -0.22 -19.51 11.38
CA SER A 232 -1.43 -18.90 10.82
C SER A 232 -1.09 -17.88 9.74
N TYR A 233 -1.89 -17.79 8.67
CA TYR A 233 -1.65 -16.84 7.57
C TYR A 233 -1.83 -15.37 7.96
N HIS A 234 -2.56 -15.08 9.05
CA HIS A 234 -2.70 -13.71 9.58
C HIS A 234 -1.35 -13.09 9.95
N GLN A 235 -0.39 -13.91 10.39
CA GLN A 235 0.94 -13.45 10.79
C GLN A 235 1.81 -13.04 9.59
N PHE A 236 1.42 -13.45 8.40
CA PHE A 236 2.11 -13.16 7.14
C PHE A 236 1.38 -12.08 6.33
N GLY A 237 0.31 -11.48 6.87
CA GLY A 237 -0.53 -10.53 6.14
C GLY A 237 -1.29 -11.18 4.98
N LEU A 238 -1.55 -12.48 5.07
CA LEU A 238 -2.15 -13.31 4.01
C LEU A 238 -3.51 -13.89 4.39
N ALA A 239 -4.11 -13.44 5.49
CA ALA A 239 -5.46 -13.82 5.88
C ALA A 239 -6.19 -12.66 6.54
N ALA A 240 -7.52 -12.78 6.57
CA ALA A 240 -8.39 -11.85 7.27
C ALA A 240 -9.69 -12.55 7.66
N ASP A 241 -10.25 -12.07 8.77
CA ASP A 241 -11.57 -12.43 9.23
C ASP A 241 -12.51 -11.26 8.95
N VAL A 242 -13.67 -11.54 8.35
CA VAL A 242 -14.64 -10.52 7.94
C VAL A 242 -16.03 -10.83 8.47
N ALA A 243 -16.85 -9.78 8.56
CA ALA A 243 -18.27 -9.87 8.85
C ALA A 243 -19.05 -8.96 7.90
N PHE A 244 -20.36 -8.84 8.13
CA PHE A 244 -21.24 -8.02 7.31
C PHE A 244 -21.78 -6.83 8.08
N LYS A 245 -22.11 -5.76 7.36
CA LYS A 245 -22.86 -4.62 7.86
C LYS A 245 -24.25 -4.62 7.26
N ARG A 246 -25.28 -4.48 8.11
CA ARG A 246 -26.69 -4.38 7.71
C ARG A 246 -27.36 -3.29 8.53
N ASN A 247 -27.95 -2.31 7.87
CA ASN A 247 -28.69 -1.22 8.52
C ASN A 247 -27.89 -0.51 9.62
N GLY A 248 -26.60 -0.24 9.36
CA GLY A 248 -25.70 0.41 10.31
C GLY A 248 -25.12 -0.49 11.40
N LYS A 249 -25.57 -1.74 11.53
CA LYS A 249 -25.06 -2.71 12.52
C LYS A 249 -24.13 -3.73 11.89
N VAL A 250 -23.12 -4.17 12.62
CA VAL A 250 -22.28 -5.31 12.24
C VAL A 250 -22.99 -6.59 12.65
N VAL A 251 -22.99 -7.60 11.77
CA VAL A 251 -23.58 -8.92 12.01
C VAL A 251 -22.49 -9.96 11.77
N ILE A 252 -22.09 -10.65 12.83
CA ILE A 252 -20.95 -11.59 12.81
C ILE A 252 -21.42 -13.04 12.76
N SER A 253 -22.42 -13.40 13.57
CA SER A 253 -22.77 -14.81 13.76
C SER A 253 -23.48 -15.39 12.55
N GLU A 254 -23.02 -16.56 12.12
CA GLU A 254 -23.66 -17.43 11.13
C GLU A 254 -24.97 -18.06 11.65
N ARG A 255 -25.30 -17.89 12.93
CA ARG A 255 -26.63 -18.20 13.47
C ARG A 255 -27.72 -17.29 12.89
N ASP A 256 -27.36 -16.07 12.46
CA ASP A 256 -28.26 -15.22 11.67
C ASP A 256 -28.36 -15.78 10.23
N PRO A 257 -29.55 -16.19 9.74
CA PRO A 257 -29.69 -16.80 8.42
C PRO A 257 -29.24 -15.91 7.25
N TRP A 258 -29.40 -14.59 7.38
CA TRP A 258 -28.95 -13.64 6.37
C TRP A 258 -27.43 -13.53 6.36
N ALA A 259 -26.78 -13.55 7.54
CA ALA A 259 -25.32 -13.58 7.64
C ALA A 259 -24.75 -14.89 7.12
N MET A 260 -25.36 -16.04 7.45
CA MET A 260 -24.96 -17.34 6.89
C MET A 260 -25.01 -17.37 5.36
N GLN A 261 -26.08 -16.82 4.78
CA GLN A 261 -26.18 -16.69 3.33
C GLN A 261 -25.08 -15.77 2.77
N GLY A 262 -24.80 -14.66 3.46
CA GLY A 262 -23.68 -13.78 3.15
C GLY A 262 -22.35 -14.52 3.15
N TYR A 263 -22.07 -15.36 4.16
CA TYR A 263 -20.83 -16.13 4.25
C TYR A 263 -20.71 -17.17 3.12
N ARG A 264 -21.80 -17.81 2.72
CA ARG A 264 -21.79 -18.74 1.57
C ARG A 264 -21.41 -18.02 0.27
N LEU A 265 -21.99 -16.85 0.03
CA LEU A 265 -21.66 -16.02 -1.14
C LEU A 265 -20.23 -15.51 -1.06
N TYR A 266 -19.82 -14.98 0.10
CA TYR A 266 -18.46 -14.54 0.38
C TYR A 266 -17.44 -15.63 0.07
N GLY A 267 -17.68 -16.86 0.53
CA GLY A 267 -16.81 -18.00 0.25
C GLY A 267 -16.66 -18.29 -1.24
N GLN A 268 -17.76 -18.32 -1.99
CA GLN A 268 -17.75 -18.55 -3.44
C GLN A 268 -16.99 -17.43 -4.18
N VAL A 269 -17.22 -16.17 -3.80
CA VAL A 269 -16.53 -15.02 -4.39
C VAL A 269 -15.04 -15.05 -4.04
N ALA A 270 -14.67 -15.35 -2.80
CA ALA A 270 -13.28 -15.49 -2.38
C ALA A 270 -12.55 -16.60 -3.15
N GLU A 271 -13.17 -17.77 -3.30
CA GLU A 271 -12.65 -18.87 -4.11
C GLU A 271 -12.44 -18.44 -5.58
N SER A 272 -13.35 -17.65 -6.15
CA SER A 272 -13.27 -17.18 -7.55
C SER A 272 -12.05 -16.28 -7.83
N VAL A 273 -11.52 -15.59 -6.82
CA VAL A 273 -10.31 -14.75 -6.92
C VAL A 273 -9.05 -15.45 -6.40
N GLY A 274 -9.12 -16.77 -6.17
CA GLY A 274 -7.99 -17.60 -5.78
C GLY A 274 -7.65 -17.59 -4.28
N LEU A 275 -8.59 -17.17 -3.43
CA LEU A 275 -8.45 -17.33 -1.97
C LEU A 275 -8.96 -18.69 -1.54
N THR A 276 -8.46 -19.18 -0.41
CA THR A 276 -9.05 -20.32 0.31
C THR A 276 -10.00 -19.79 1.36
N TRP A 277 -11.20 -20.36 1.42
CA TRP A 277 -12.23 -19.98 2.38
C TRP A 277 -12.32 -20.95 3.56
N GLY A 278 -12.39 -20.42 4.79
CA GLY A 278 -12.43 -21.21 6.02
C GLY A 278 -13.69 -22.05 6.19
N GLY A 279 -14.80 -21.67 5.54
CA GLY A 279 -16.05 -22.45 5.53
C GLY A 279 -15.91 -23.83 4.85
N ARG A 280 -14.84 -24.06 4.06
CA ARG A 280 -14.53 -25.38 3.47
C ARG A 280 -13.73 -26.30 4.38
N TRP A 281 -13.25 -25.82 5.52
CA TRP A 281 -12.42 -26.65 6.40
C TRP A 281 -13.22 -27.82 6.96
N LYS A 282 -12.55 -28.98 7.10
CA LYS A 282 -13.19 -30.21 7.62
C LYS A 282 -13.43 -30.17 9.12
N SER A 283 -12.79 -29.25 9.83
CA SER A 283 -12.87 -29.07 11.27
C SER A 283 -12.63 -27.61 11.59
N ILE A 284 -13.35 -27.07 12.58
CA ILE A 284 -13.29 -25.66 12.98
C ILE A 284 -13.61 -24.78 11.77
N GLN A 285 -14.82 -24.93 11.21
CA GLN A 285 -15.23 -24.10 10.08
C GLN A 285 -15.28 -22.63 10.51
N ASP A 286 -14.53 -21.80 9.81
CA ASP A 286 -14.51 -20.35 10.02
C ASP A 286 -15.05 -19.66 8.78
N TYR A 287 -16.32 -19.26 8.87
CA TYR A 287 -17.06 -18.73 7.73
C TYR A 287 -16.63 -17.29 7.35
N GLY A 288 -16.10 -16.52 8.30
CA GLY A 288 -15.57 -15.18 8.07
C GLY A 288 -14.13 -15.18 7.53
N HIS A 289 -13.43 -16.30 7.67
CA HIS A 289 -12.01 -16.38 7.33
C HIS A 289 -11.74 -16.62 5.84
N THR A 290 -10.80 -15.86 5.28
CA THR A 290 -10.11 -16.23 4.04
C THR A 290 -8.60 -16.15 4.19
N GLU A 291 -7.89 -17.00 3.45
CA GLU A 291 -6.43 -17.01 3.38
C GLU A 291 -5.93 -17.13 1.93
N PHE A 292 -4.85 -16.43 1.60
CA PHE A 292 -4.10 -16.65 0.37
C PHE A 292 -2.97 -17.64 0.59
N ARG A 293 -3.13 -18.84 0.03
CA ARG A 293 -2.12 -19.89 0.04
C ARG A 293 -1.04 -19.60 -1.00
N MET A 294 -0.18 -18.64 -0.68
CA MET A 294 0.92 -18.23 -1.54
C MET A 294 1.81 -19.43 -1.91
N PRO A 295 2.01 -19.72 -3.21
CA PRO A 295 2.91 -20.80 -3.63
C PRO A 295 4.33 -20.61 -3.10
N GLY A 296 4.90 -21.67 -2.52
CA GLY A 296 6.27 -21.65 -1.99
C GLY A 296 6.45 -20.93 -0.64
N LEU A 297 5.35 -20.53 0.04
CA LEU A 297 5.43 -19.89 1.36
C LEU A 297 6.15 -20.80 2.37
N ARG A 298 7.21 -20.26 2.99
CA ARG A 298 7.86 -20.85 4.16
C ARG A 298 7.34 -20.17 5.41
N LYS A 299 6.71 -20.92 6.29
CA LYS A 299 6.12 -20.39 7.54
C LYS A 299 7.20 -20.16 8.61
N THR A 300 8.02 -19.13 8.41
CA THR A 300 9.09 -18.69 9.33
C THR A 300 8.89 -17.24 9.75
N GLN A 301 9.51 -16.83 10.86
CA GLN A 301 9.49 -15.43 11.31
C GLN A 301 10.06 -14.48 10.25
N GLU A 302 11.21 -14.80 9.67
CA GLU A 302 11.83 -13.99 8.61
C GLU A 302 10.90 -13.77 7.41
N MET A 303 10.16 -14.81 6.99
CA MET A 303 9.19 -14.69 5.91
C MET A 303 8.01 -13.81 6.31
N ALA A 304 7.53 -13.93 7.55
CA ALA A 304 6.47 -13.06 8.06
C ALA A 304 6.91 -11.59 8.03
N GLU A 305 8.08 -11.27 8.60
CA GLU A 305 8.65 -9.92 8.60
C GLU A 305 8.81 -9.36 7.18
N LYS A 306 9.31 -10.19 6.25
CA LYS A 306 9.42 -9.81 4.84
C LYS A 306 8.07 -9.47 4.21
N LEU A 307 7.07 -10.36 4.34
CA LEU A 307 5.76 -10.17 3.71
C LEU A 307 4.97 -8.99 4.31
N ILE A 308 5.18 -8.70 5.60
CA ILE A 308 4.65 -7.50 6.26
C ILE A 308 5.41 -6.25 5.79
N ALA A 309 6.73 -6.28 5.62
CA ALA A 309 7.46 -5.13 5.07
C ALA A 309 6.98 -4.77 3.64
N GLU A 310 6.61 -5.77 2.83
CA GLU A 310 6.01 -5.57 1.51
C GLU A 310 4.64 -4.86 1.55
N SER A 311 3.93 -4.85 2.69
CA SER A 311 2.65 -4.15 2.84
C SER A 311 2.79 -2.64 3.04
N SER A 312 3.90 -2.18 3.61
CA SER A 312 4.20 -0.76 3.82
C SER A 312 4.81 -0.06 2.60
N ASN A 313 5.00 -0.77 1.48
CA ASN A 313 5.68 -0.26 0.29
C ASN A 313 7.11 0.28 0.55
N ASP A 314 7.78 -0.17 1.62
CA ASP A 314 9.22 0.03 1.87
C ASP A 314 10.07 -0.87 0.97
N ILE A 315 9.79 -0.83 -0.33
CA ILE A 315 10.63 -1.44 -1.36
C ILE A 315 11.49 -0.32 -1.92
N SER A 316 12.53 0.04 -1.15
CA SER A 316 13.68 0.82 -1.63
C SER A 316 14.86 -0.10 -1.91
#